data_AF-A0AAD8N433-F1
#
_entry.id   AF-A0AAD8N433-F1
#
_cell.length_a   1.000
_cell.length_b   1.000
_cell.length_c   1.000
_cell.angle_alpha   90.00
_cell.angle_beta   90.00
_cell.angle_gamma   90.00
#
_symmetry.space_group_name_H-M   'P 1'
#
loop_
_entity.id
_entity.type
_entity.pdbx_description
1 polymer ?
#
loop_
_entity_poly.entity_id
_entity_poly.type
_entity_poly.pdbx_seq_one_letter_code
_entity_poly.pdbx_strand_id
1 'polypeptide(L)'
;MEHFRHAIGLRIKENKEVYEGEVTELSPEEMESGTKQLKLDPTIYDAIIKEKVAVGVVIYIEAKSGAVKRVGRSDAFATEFDLEAEEYVPLPKGEVHKKEVKIQCYPLGKRGRFRVCSFQKLSQKFLGVFGGYLLELLQLWDVTLHDLDAANARPQGGQEICLLWVFNRYIDEGVAEFVPGVLFIDEVHMLDMECFSYLNRALESSLSPIVIFATKRGICTVRETEMSSPHGIPVDLLDRLAIIRTETYDPADMIKASRSFQPWRDNQT
;
A
#
# COMPACT_ATOMS: atom_id res chain seq x y z
N MET A 1 16.73 -0.59 9.92
CA MET A 1 15.38 -0.03 10.18
C MET A 1 14.52 0.12 8.93
N GLU A 2 15.02 0.74 7.85
CA GLU A 2 14.18 1.06 6.69
C GLU A 2 13.55 -0.16 6.00
N HIS A 3 14.30 -1.25 5.81
CA HIS A 3 13.77 -2.48 5.22
C HIS A 3 12.66 -3.15 6.04
N PHE A 4 12.73 -3.04 7.38
CA PHE A 4 11.65 -3.50 8.27
C PHE A 4 10.39 -2.68 8.08
N ARG A 5 10.52 -1.35 7.96
CA ARG A 5 9.37 -0.46 7.74
C ARG A 5 8.71 -0.70 6.37
N HIS A 6 9.48 -1.10 5.36
CA HIS A 6 8.94 -1.48 4.04
C HIS A 6 8.17 -2.80 4.06
N ALA A 7 8.58 -3.74 4.92
CA ALA A 7 7.92 -5.04 5.05
C ALA A 7 6.64 -4.97 5.91
N ILE A 8 6.31 -3.84 6.52
CA ILE A 8 5.08 -3.66 7.30
C ILE A 8 4.02 -2.93 6.46
N GLY A 9 2.83 -3.51 6.38
CA GLY A 9 1.66 -2.93 5.74
C GLY A 9 0.54 -2.58 6.71
N LEU A 10 -0.15 -1.47 6.43
CA LEU A 10 -1.43 -1.13 7.03
C LEU A 10 -2.54 -1.28 6.01
N ARG A 11 -3.64 -1.91 6.41
CA ARG A 11 -4.87 -1.99 5.63
C ARG A 11 -5.90 -1.08 6.26
N ILE A 12 -6.18 0.05 5.62
CA ILE A 12 -7.20 0.99 6.09
C ILE A 12 -8.50 0.70 5.36
N LYS A 13 -9.59 0.56 6.12
CA LYS A 13 -10.94 0.40 5.59
C LYS A 13 -11.62 1.77 5.61
N GLU A 14 -11.81 2.37 4.43
CA GLU A 14 -12.48 3.65 4.31
C GLU A 14 -13.90 3.46 3.75
N ASN A 15 -14.91 3.88 4.50
CA ASN A 15 -16.29 3.89 4.04
C ASN A 15 -16.52 5.12 3.14
N LYS A 16 -16.77 4.85 1.86
CA LYS A 16 -17.05 5.86 0.82
C LYS A 16 -18.52 5.80 0.42
N GLU A 17 -19.07 6.98 0.23
CA GLU A 17 -20.38 7.17 -0.36
C GLU A 17 -20.16 7.57 -1.81
N VAL A 18 -20.67 6.74 -2.71
CA VAL A 18 -20.40 6.82 -4.14
C VAL A 18 -21.71 6.88 -4.90
N TYR A 19 -21.72 7.70 -5.94
CA TYR A 19 -22.81 7.74 -6.91
C TYR A 19 -22.31 7.17 -8.23
N GLU A 20 -22.95 6.10 -8.68
CA GLU A 20 -22.66 5.45 -9.95
C GLU A 20 -23.90 5.45 -10.81
N GLY A 21 -23.78 5.94 -12.04
CA GLY A 21 -24.91 6.00 -12.95
C GLY A 21 -24.51 6.42 -14.35
N GLU A 22 -25.43 6.16 -15.27
CA GLU A 22 -25.37 6.68 -16.62
C GLU A 22 -25.93 8.10 -16.65
N VAL A 23 -25.28 8.98 -17.41
CA VAL A 23 -25.75 10.34 -17.64
C VAL A 23 -26.82 10.33 -18.72
N THR A 24 -28.06 10.62 -18.33
CA THR A 24 -29.20 10.71 -19.25
C THR A 24 -29.32 12.10 -19.87
N GLU A 25 -29.21 13.16 -19.07
CA GLU A 25 -29.36 14.55 -19.51
C GLU A 25 -28.45 15.46 -18.68
N LEU A 26 -27.89 16.49 -19.32
CA LEU A 26 -27.07 17.54 -18.69
C LEU A 26 -27.72 18.90 -18.97
N SER A 27 -28.67 19.30 -18.11
CA SER A 27 -29.25 20.64 -18.13
C SER A 27 -28.82 21.45 -16.89
N PRO A 28 -28.49 22.75 -17.04
CA PRO A 28 -28.22 23.62 -15.90
C PRO A 28 -29.49 24.07 -15.16
N GLU A 29 -30.69 23.72 -15.65
CA GLU A 29 -31.99 24.11 -15.10
C GLU A 29 -32.77 22.90 -14.57
N GLU A 30 -33.52 23.07 -13.48
CA GLU A 30 -34.39 22.05 -12.87
C GLU A 30 -35.60 21.78 -13.79
N MET A 31 -35.80 20.54 -14.25
CA MET A 31 -37.04 20.07 -14.88
C MET A 31 -37.71 19.03 -13.99
N GLU A 32 -39.04 18.95 -13.93
CA GLU A 32 -39.71 17.94 -13.11
C GLU A 32 -39.81 16.55 -13.78
N SER A 33 -39.44 15.54 -12.98
CA SER A 33 -39.92 14.15 -12.97
C SER A 33 -39.30 13.11 -13.91
N GLY A 34 -38.75 12.06 -13.30
CA GLY A 34 -38.50 10.74 -13.91
C GLY A 34 -37.32 9.97 -13.31
N THR A 35 -36.20 10.66 -13.06
CA THR A 35 -34.92 10.07 -12.63
C THR A 35 -34.40 10.79 -11.38
N LYS A 36 -33.59 10.11 -10.55
CA LYS A 36 -33.01 10.73 -9.33
C LYS A 36 -32.15 11.93 -9.74
N GLN A 37 -32.62 13.15 -9.45
CA GLN A 37 -31.89 14.38 -9.74
C GLN A 37 -30.86 14.66 -8.65
N LEU A 38 -29.62 14.91 -9.07
CA LEU A 38 -28.53 15.31 -8.18
C LEU A 38 -28.34 16.82 -8.29
N LYS A 39 -28.50 17.53 -7.17
CA LYS A 39 -28.09 18.94 -7.07
C LYS A 39 -26.57 18.97 -7.04
N LEU A 40 -25.96 19.44 -8.13
CA LEU A 40 -24.51 19.49 -8.26
C LEU A 40 -23.98 20.80 -7.69
N ASP A 41 -22.95 20.71 -6.85
CA ASP A 41 -22.15 21.86 -6.45
C ASP A 41 -21.34 22.38 -7.66
N PRO A 42 -21.09 23.69 -7.80
CA PRO A 42 -20.30 24.25 -8.90
C PRO A 42 -18.95 23.55 -9.12
N THR A 43 -18.31 23.06 -8.04
CA THR A 43 -17.05 22.31 -8.13
C THR A 43 -17.15 20.98 -8.87
N ILE A 44 -18.29 20.29 -8.78
CA ILE A 44 -18.55 19.02 -9.47
C ILE A 44 -18.85 19.28 -10.94
N TYR A 45 -19.59 20.36 -11.23
CA TYR A 45 -19.90 20.77 -12.60
C TYR A 45 -18.63 21.06 -13.41
N ASP A 46 -17.68 21.80 -12.84
CA ASP A 46 -16.37 22.05 -13.47
C ASP A 46 -15.60 20.74 -13.73
N ALA A 47 -15.71 19.76 -12.84
CA ALA A 47 -15.07 18.45 -13.01
C ALA A 47 -15.70 17.64 -14.15
N ILE A 48 -17.02 17.70 -14.33
CA ILE A 48 -17.75 17.05 -15.44
C ILE A 48 -17.33 17.65 -16.79
N ILE A 49 -17.20 18.98 -16.86
CA ILE A 49 -16.70 19.66 -18.06
C ILE A 49 -15.27 19.22 -18.38
N LYS A 50 -14.42 19.13 -17.35
CA LYS A 50 -13.02 18.74 -17.50
C LYS A 50 -12.86 17.30 -17.99
N GLU A 51 -13.66 16.37 -17.45
CA GLU A 51 -13.67 14.95 -17.84
C GLU A 51 -14.41 14.70 -19.16
N LYS A 52 -14.97 15.76 -19.80
CA LYS A 52 -15.71 15.70 -21.07
C LYS A 52 -16.83 14.65 -21.04
N VAL A 53 -17.62 14.66 -19.98
CA VAL A 53 -18.74 13.73 -19.84
C VAL A 53 -19.84 14.12 -20.82
N ALA A 54 -20.24 13.17 -21.66
CA ALA A 54 -21.37 13.28 -22.56
C ALA A 54 -22.54 12.39 -22.09
N VAL A 55 -23.70 12.56 -22.72
CA VAL A 55 -24.86 11.67 -22.52
C VAL A 55 -24.49 10.24 -22.93
N GLY A 56 -24.95 9.26 -22.16
CA GLY A 56 -24.66 7.83 -22.38
C GLY A 56 -23.34 7.34 -21.76
N VAL A 57 -22.62 8.20 -21.05
CA VAL A 57 -21.39 7.85 -20.31
C VAL A 57 -21.74 7.39 -18.89
N VAL A 58 -21.07 6.33 -18.43
CA VAL A 58 -21.14 5.87 -17.04
C VAL A 58 -20.09 6.63 -16.23
N ILE A 59 -20.55 7.31 -15.18
CA ILE A 59 -19.71 8.11 -14.30
C ILE A 59 -19.72 7.58 -12.87
N TYR A 60 -18.59 7.80 -12.19
CA TYR A 60 -18.40 7.54 -10.78
C TYR A 60 -18.12 8.86 -10.06
N ILE A 61 -18.94 9.20 -9.06
CA ILE A 61 -18.79 10.42 -8.26
C ILE A 61 -18.60 10.05 -6.79
N GLU A 62 -17.54 10.57 -6.17
CA GLU A 62 -17.31 10.42 -4.73
C GLU A 62 -17.97 11.56 -3.94
N ALA A 63 -18.97 11.25 -3.11
CA ALA A 63 -19.81 12.25 -2.42
C ALA A 63 -19.01 13.22 -1.52
N LYS A 64 -18.00 12.70 -0.81
CA LYS A 64 -17.19 13.50 0.14
C LYS A 64 -16.17 14.40 -0.54
N SER A 65 -15.81 14.06 -1.76
CA SER A 65 -14.57 14.51 -2.39
C SER A 65 -14.85 15.33 -3.64
N GLY A 66 -16.05 15.19 -4.22
CA GLY A 66 -16.45 15.85 -5.46
C GLY A 66 -15.67 15.37 -6.67
N ALA A 67 -14.84 14.32 -6.53
CA ALA A 67 -14.06 13.79 -7.63
C ALA A 67 -14.97 12.97 -8.53
N VAL A 68 -15.04 13.38 -9.79
CA VAL A 68 -15.75 12.69 -10.87
C VAL A 68 -14.73 11.87 -11.66
N LYS A 69 -15.09 10.64 -12.00
CA LYS A 69 -14.32 9.77 -12.88
C LYS A 69 -15.22 9.26 -13.99
N ARG A 70 -14.76 9.38 -15.23
CA ARG A 70 -15.35 8.71 -16.38
C ARG A 70 -14.95 7.23 -16.34
N VAL A 71 -15.93 6.34 -16.17
CA VAL A 71 -15.69 4.88 -16.06
C VAL A 71 -15.67 4.25 -17.46
N GLY A 72 -16.58 4.68 -18.33
CA GLY A 72 -16.66 4.18 -19.70
C GLY A 72 -17.97 4.58 -20.38
N ARG A 73 -18.15 4.13 -21.61
CA ARG A 73 -19.40 4.33 -22.35
C ARG A 73 -20.34 3.15 -22.07
N SER A 74 -21.64 3.41 -22.02
CA SER A 74 -22.60 2.34 -21.76
C SER A 74 -22.77 1.42 -22.98
N ASP A 75 -22.94 0.11 -22.72
CA ASP A 75 -23.14 -0.91 -23.75
C ASP A 75 -24.40 -0.66 -24.60
N ALA A 76 -25.38 0.09 -24.09
CA ALA A 76 -26.62 0.42 -24.80
C ALA A 76 -26.39 1.29 -26.06
N PHE A 77 -25.28 2.01 -26.11
CA PHE A 77 -24.90 2.90 -27.21
C PHE A 77 -23.77 2.34 -28.08
N ALA A 78 -23.43 1.05 -27.93
CA ALA A 78 -22.49 0.38 -28.81
C ALA A 78 -23.09 0.21 -30.21
N THR A 79 -23.06 1.27 -31.01
CA THR A 79 -23.33 1.16 -32.45
C THR A 79 -22.13 0.52 -33.15
N GLU A 80 -22.36 -0.33 -34.15
CA GLU A 80 -21.33 -1.12 -34.86
C GLU A 80 -20.27 -0.29 -35.64
N PHE A 81 -20.29 1.04 -35.52
CA PHE A 81 -19.48 1.97 -36.32
C PHE A 81 -18.68 3.00 -35.49
N ASP A 82 -18.35 2.72 -34.23
CA ASP A 82 -17.43 3.58 -33.47
C ASP A 82 -15.98 3.09 -33.61
N LEU A 83 -15.15 3.85 -34.33
CA LEU A 83 -13.70 3.61 -34.52
C LEU A 83 -12.86 4.09 -33.32
N GLU A 84 -13.50 4.53 -32.23
CA GLU A 84 -12.83 5.04 -31.03
C GLU A 84 -12.62 3.90 -30.01
N ALA A 85 -11.39 3.80 -29.49
CA ALA A 85 -10.98 2.79 -28.51
C ALA A 85 -11.49 3.11 -27.08
N GLU A 86 -12.78 3.43 -26.94
CA GLU A 86 -13.39 3.68 -25.63
C GLU A 86 -13.77 2.36 -24.95
N GLU A 87 -13.58 2.30 -23.62
CA GLU A 87 -13.93 1.13 -22.81
C GLU A 87 -15.45 1.11 -22.57
N TYR A 88 -16.09 0.04 -23.03
CA TYR A 88 -17.52 -0.20 -22.84
C TYR A 88 -17.77 -0.90 -21.51
N VAL A 89 -18.68 -0.35 -20.71
CA VAL A 89 -18.95 -0.78 -19.34
C VAL A 89 -20.44 -1.08 -19.18
N PRO A 90 -20.80 -2.22 -18.56
CA PRO A 90 -22.19 -2.57 -18.34
C PRO A 90 -22.86 -1.60 -17.37
N LEU A 91 -24.16 -1.39 -17.59
CA LEU A 91 -24.97 -0.52 -16.75
C LEU A 91 -24.99 -1.01 -15.29
N PRO A 92 -24.68 -0.14 -14.31
CA PRO A 92 -24.68 -0.53 -12.91
C PRO A 92 -26.10 -0.90 -12.47
N LYS A 93 -26.27 -2.12 -11.95
CA LYS A 93 -27.54 -2.61 -11.41
C LYS A 93 -27.71 -2.13 -9.96
N GLY A 94 -28.92 -1.71 -9.59
CA GLY A 94 -29.27 -1.30 -8.22
C GLY A 94 -29.46 0.21 -8.06
N GLU A 95 -29.35 0.69 -6.82
CA GLU A 95 -29.49 2.12 -6.53
C GLU A 95 -28.24 2.91 -6.95
N VAL A 96 -28.46 4.13 -7.46
CA VAL A 96 -27.40 5.07 -7.86
C VAL A 96 -26.46 5.43 -6.70
N HIS A 97 -27.00 5.54 -5.49
CA HIS A 97 -26.20 5.84 -4.29
C HIS A 97 -25.81 4.54 -3.59
N LYS A 98 -24.51 4.27 -3.52
CA LYS A 98 -23.95 3.07 -2.90
C LYS A 98 -23.00 3.46 -1.77
N LYS A 99 -22.99 2.63 -0.72
CA LYS A 99 -21.98 2.69 0.34
C LYS A 99 -20.97 1.59 0.08
N GLU A 100 -19.76 1.99 -0.27
CA GLU A 100 -18.66 1.07 -0.57
C GLU A 100 -17.59 1.16 0.49
N VAL A 101 -17.07 0.00 0.90
CA VAL A 101 -15.90 -0.08 1.79
C VAL A 101 -14.67 -0.22 0.92
N LYS A 102 -13.92 0.87 0.75
CA LYS A 102 -12.65 0.81 0.02
C LYS A 102 -11.54 0.37 0.96
N ILE A 103 -10.94 -0.77 0.64
CA ILE A 103 -9.78 -1.30 1.35
C ILE A 103 -8.54 -0.79 0.63
N GLN A 104 -7.70 -0.01 1.31
CA GLN A 104 -6.43 0.44 0.76
C GLN A 104 -5.27 0.01 1.67
N CYS A 105 -4.27 -0.64 1.05
CA CYS A 105 -3.07 -1.07 1.74
C CYS A 105 -1.96 -0.04 1.56
N TYR A 106 -1.35 0.39 2.66
CA TYR A 106 -0.25 1.36 2.71
C TYR A 106 0.98 0.73 3.37
N PRO A 107 2.10 0.56 2.65
CA PRO A 107 3.35 0.15 3.28
C PRO A 107 3.94 1.30 4.09
N LEU A 108 4.42 1.04 5.31
CA LEU A 108 4.99 2.08 6.17
C LEU A 108 6.30 2.66 5.61
N GLY A 109 7.04 1.90 4.80
CA GLY A 109 8.36 2.30 4.30
C GLY A 109 8.37 3.16 3.03
N LYS A 110 7.28 3.29 2.26
CA LYS A 110 7.33 3.98 0.96
C LYS A 110 7.60 5.49 1.12
N ARG A 111 8.87 5.87 1.02
CA ARG A 111 9.32 7.24 0.69
C ARG A 111 8.99 7.51 -0.78
N GLY A 112 7.77 7.94 -1.07
CA GLY A 112 7.34 8.10 -2.45
C GLY A 112 6.07 8.91 -2.60
N ARG A 113 6.23 10.24 -2.64
CA ARG A 113 5.34 11.21 -3.31
C ARG A 113 3.84 10.89 -3.16
N PHE A 114 3.35 10.88 -1.92
CA PHE A 114 1.96 11.27 -1.72
C PHE A 114 1.85 12.70 -2.26
N ARG A 115 1.26 12.85 -3.44
CA ARG A 115 0.92 14.16 -3.98
C ARG A 115 0.05 14.83 -2.90
N VAL A 116 0.57 15.91 -2.32
CA VAL A 116 0.05 16.63 -1.14
C VAL A 116 -1.45 16.97 -1.23
N CYS A 117 -2.03 16.97 -2.43
CA CYS A 117 -3.47 17.15 -2.67
C CYS A 117 -4.39 16.09 -2.01
N SER A 118 -3.93 14.86 -1.72
CA SER A 118 -4.78 13.87 -1.02
C SER A 118 -4.63 13.91 0.49
N PHE A 119 -3.56 14.53 1.01
CA PHE A 119 -3.37 14.73 2.44
C PHE A 119 -4.09 15.98 2.97
N GLN A 120 -4.38 16.96 2.10
CA GLN A 120 -5.25 18.10 2.42
C GLN A 120 -6.69 17.68 2.79
N LYS A 121 -7.22 16.60 2.19
CA LYS A 121 -8.54 16.06 2.57
C LYS A 121 -8.54 15.35 3.93
N LEU A 122 -7.39 14.80 4.36
CA LEU A 122 -7.22 14.30 5.73
C LEU A 122 -7.04 15.47 6.71
N SER A 123 -6.30 16.52 6.32
CA SER A 123 -6.05 17.68 7.19
C SER A 123 -7.30 18.54 7.41
N GLN A 124 -8.21 18.68 6.44
CA GLN A 124 -9.43 19.49 6.63
C GLN A 124 -10.47 18.84 7.57
N LYS A 125 -10.48 17.51 7.69
CA LYS A 125 -11.31 16.81 8.70
C LYS A 125 -10.64 16.70 10.07
N PHE A 126 -9.31 16.73 10.13
CA PHE A 126 -8.55 16.61 11.38
C PHE A 126 -8.13 17.95 12.00
N LEU A 127 -8.34 19.08 11.32
CA LEU A 127 -8.01 20.41 11.85
C LEU A 127 -8.86 20.84 13.06
N GLY A 128 -9.97 20.15 13.34
CA GLY A 128 -10.88 20.50 14.44
C GLY A 128 -10.55 19.89 15.80
N VAL A 129 -9.67 18.88 15.89
CA VAL A 129 -9.48 18.11 17.14
C VAL A 129 -8.03 18.09 17.63
N PHE A 130 -7.04 18.33 16.78
CA PHE A 130 -5.64 18.35 17.22
C PHE A 130 -4.91 19.57 16.64
N GLY A 131 -4.79 20.61 17.48
CA GLY A 131 -3.96 21.76 17.19
C GLY A 131 -2.51 21.34 16.94
N GLY A 132 -1.90 21.93 15.91
CA GLY A 132 -0.45 22.08 15.72
C GLY A 132 0.40 20.84 15.41
N TYR A 133 0.21 19.71 16.09
CA TYR A 133 1.22 18.66 16.14
C TYR A 133 1.25 17.70 14.94
N LEU A 134 0.21 17.69 14.11
CA LEU A 134 0.12 16.78 12.96
C LEU A 134 0.89 17.28 11.73
N LEU A 135 1.15 18.60 11.63
CA LEU A 135 1.93 19.17 10.52
C LEU A 135 3.44 19.03 10.74
N GLU A 136 3.92 19.13 11.98
CA GLU A 136 5.33 18.85 12.34
C GLU A 136 5.70 17.37 12.20
N LEU A 137 4.76 16.44 12.39
CA LEU A 137 4.99 15.00 12.23
C LEU A 137 5.15 14.57 10.75
N LEU A 138 4.56 15.31 9.80
CA LEU A 138 4.74 15.06 8.36
C LEU A 138 5.98 15.74 7.78
N GLN A 139 6.50 16.78 8.43
CA GLN A 139 7.75 17.43 8.04
C GLN A 139 9.01 16.75 8.62
N LEU A 140 8.85 15.82 9.57
CA LEU A 140 9.95 15.05 10.18
C LEU A 140 10.44 13.87 9.32
N TRP A 141 10.11 13.86 8.03
CA TRP A 141 10.42 12.76 7.09
C TRP A 141 11.50 13.10 6.04
N ASP A 142 12.21 14.21 6.20
CA ASP A 142 13.42 14.53 5.45
C ASP A 142 14.66 14.52 6.37
N VAL A 143 14.84 13.44 7.14
CA VAL A 143 16.11 13.21 7.83
C VAL A 143 17.07 12.54 6.85
N THR A 144 17.94 13.36 6.27
CA THR A 144 19.15 12.88 5.57
C THR A 144 20.00 12.03 6.51
N LEU A 145 20.84 11.14 5.96
CA LEU A 145 21.67 10.17 6.71
C LEU A 145 22.44 10.74 7.93
N HIS A 146 22.60 12.07 8.01
CA HIS A 146 23.33 12.76 9.05
C HIS A 146 22.59 12.88 10.42
N ASP A 147 21.25 12.75 10.49
CA ASP A 147 20.55 12.79 11.81
C ASP A 147 20.31 11.40 12.42
N LEU A 148 20.58 10.31 11.68
CA LEU A 148 20.46 8.94 12.21
C LEU A 148 21.60 8.60 13.19
N ASP A 149 22.81 9.11 12.94
CA ASP A 149 23.95 8.97 13.85
C ASP A 149 23.79 9.86 15.10
N ALA A 150 23.16 11.03 14.96
CA ALA A 150 22.84 11.90 16.09
C ALA A 150 21.74 11.34 17.00
N ALA A 151 20.77 10.61 16.43
CA ALA A 151 19.70 9.92 17.17
C ALA A 151 20.22 8.68 17.94
N ASN A 152 21.20 7.96 17.39
CA ASN A 152 21.84 6.83 18.09
C ASN A 152 22.78 7.27 19.22
N ALA A 153 23.31 8.50 19.18
CA ALA A 153 24.17 9.05 20.23
C ALA A 153 23.40 9.58 21.47
N ARG A 154 22.05 9.61 21.45
CA ARG A 154 21.23 10.04 22.60
C ARG A 154 20.11 9.04 22.90
N PRO A 155 20.22 8.23 23.96
CA PRO A 155 19.12 7.39 24.42
C PRO A 155 18.17 8.26 25.26
N GLN A 156 17.39 9.12 24.60
CA GLN A 156 16.18 9.69 25.19
C GLN A 156 15.03 9.39 24.23
N GLY A 157 14.29 8.31 24.55
CA GLY A 157 13.20 7.76 23.75
C GLY A 157 12.03 8.71 23.60
N GLY A 158 12.10 9.62 22.62
CA GLY A 158 11.02 10.58 22.34
C GLY A 158 10.45 10.54 20.92
N GLN A 159 11.19 10.06 19.92
CA GLN A 159 10.78 10.26 18.51
C GLN A 159 10.28 8.99 17.79
N GLU A 160 10.85 7.81 18.04
CA GLU A 160 10.31 6.56 17.44
C GLU A 160 8.98 6.11 18.09
N ILE A 161 8.71 6.55 19.32
CA ILE A 161 7.52 6.20 20.09
C ILE A 161 6.25 6.80 19.44
N CYS A 162 6.32 7.98 18.83
CA CYS A 162 5.15 8.69 18.34
C CYS A 162 4.44 7.96 17.19
N LEU A 163 5.18 7.43 16.21
CA LEU A 163 4.56 6.74 15.07
C LEU A 163 3.97 5.39 15.48
N LEU A 164 4.65 4.66 16.36
CA LEU A 164 4.16 3.39 16.90
C LEU A 164 2.90 3.60 17.76
N TRP A 165 2.86 4.69 18.55
CA TRP A 165 1.68 5.05 19.33
C TRP A 165 0.48 5.44 18.48
N VAL A 166 0.70 6.24 17.44
CA VAL A 166 -0.36 6.59 16.49
C VAL A 166 -0.85 5.31 15.80
N PHE A 167 0.07 4.48 15.33
CA PHE A 167 -0.24 3.21 14.69
C PHE A 167 -1.08 2.29 15.58
N ASN A 168 -0.67 2.08 16.83
CA ASN A 168 -1.43 1.27 17.79
C ASN A 168 -2.81 1.87 18.05
N ARG A 169 -2.92 3.19 18.16
CA ARG A 169 -4.21 3.87 18.33
C ARG A 169 -5.16 3.63 17.15
N TYR A 170 -4.69 3.67 15.91
CA TYR A 170 -5.54 3.38 14.73
C TYR A 170 -5.99 1.91 14.67
N ILE A 171 -5.19 0.99 15.21
CA ILE A 171 -5.56 -0.42 15.34
C ILE A 171 -6.59 -0.60 16.46
N ASP A 172 -6.36 0.01 17.61
CA ASP A 172 -7.25 -0.05 18.78
C ASP A 172 -8.62 0.57 18.47
N GLU A 173 -8.66 1.63 17.67
CA GLU A 173 -9.89 2.27 17.17
C GLU A 173 -10.57 1.44 16.06
N GLY A 174 -9.95 0.36 15.57
CA GLY A 174 -10.50 -0.52 14.52
C GLY A 174 -10.56 0.12 13.12
N VAL A 175 -9.89 1.26 12.92
CA VAL A 175 -9.85 2.00 11.65
C VAL A 175 -8.88 1.34 10.66
N ALA A 176 -7.82 0.72 11.18
CA ALA A 176 -6.80 0.05 10.38
C ALA A 176 -6.54 -1.38 10.88
N GLU A 177 -6.29 -2.28 9.94
CA GLU A 177 -5.85 -3.65 10.19
C GLU A 177 -4.34 -3.75 9.88
N PHE A 178 -3.59 -4.36 10.79
CA PHE A 178 -2.18 -4.68 10.56
C PHE A 178 -2.05 -5.86 9.60
N VAL A 179 -1.18 -5.71 8.60
CA VAL A 179 -0.81 -6.79 7.69
C VAL A 179 0.71 -6.98 7.77
N PRO A 180 1.20 -8.04 8.43
CA PRO A 180 2.62 -8.35 8.42
C PRO A 180 3.01 -8.76 6.99
N GLY A 181 4.03 -8.12 6.44
CA GLY A 181 4.64 -8.56 5.18
C GLY A 181 5.78 -9.55 5.44
N VAL A 182 6.55 -9.78 4.38
CA VAL A 182 7.68 -10.69 4.39
C VAL A 182 8.96 -9.91 4.12
N LEU A 183 9.96 -10.09 4.98
CA LEU A 183 11.31 -9.59 4.79
C LEU A 183 12.21 -10.76 4.38
N PHE A 184 12.67 -10.74 3.13
CA PHE A 184 13.60 -11.74 2.62
C PHE A 184 15.03 -11.21 2.68
N ILE A 185 15.93 -11.95 3.31
CA ILE A 185 17.36 -11.65 3.38
C ILE A 185 18.09 -12.81 2.74
N ASP A 186 18.65 -12.55 1.56
CA ASP A 186 19.57 -13.49 0.92
C ASP A 186 20.96 -13.37 1.53
N GLU A 187 21.70 -14.48 1.48
CA GLU A 187 23.09 -14.58 1.92
C GLU A 187 23.34 -14.05 3.35
N VAL A 188 22.51 -14.50 4.29
CA VAL A 188 22.53 -14.04 5.71
C VAL A 188 23.90 -14.17 6.40
N HIS A 189 24.75 -15.10 5.95
CA HIS A 189 26.12 -15.27 6.45
C HIS A 189 27.02 -14.05 6.21
N MET A 190 26.59 -13.09 5.38
CA MET A 190 27.27 -11.83 5.14
C MET A 190 26.93 -10.74 6.16
N LEU A 191 26.01 -10.99 7.08
CA LEU A 191 25.64 -10.05 8.14
C LEU A 191 26.60 -10.12 9.34
N ASP A 192 26.75 -8.97 10.00
CA ASP A 192 27.59 -8.80 11.18
C ASP A 192 26.81 -9.04 12.49
N MET A 193 27.51 -9.20 13.61
CA MET A 193 26.89 -9.50 14.91
C MET A 193 25.90 -8.41 15.37
N GLU A 194 26.19 -7.14 15.08
CA GLU A 194 25.30 -6.02 15.41
C GLU A 194 23.96 -6.12 14.68
N CYS A 195 23.98 -6.55 13.41
CA CYS A 195 22.78 -6.77 12.62
C CYS A 195 21.91 -7.86 13.25
N PHE A 196 22.51 -8.96 13.71
CA PHE A 196 21.79 -10.03 14.40
C PHE A 196 21.21 -9.61 15.75
N SER A 197 21.94 -8.81 16.53
CA SER A 197 21.44 -8.23 17.78
C SER A 197 20.23 -7.33 17.54
N TYR A 198 20.30 -6.48 16.50
CA TYR A 198 19.17 -5.65 16.08
C TYR A 198 17.97 -6.50 15.63
N LEU A 199 18.20 -7.53 14.81
CA LEU A 199 17.15 -8.46 14.36
C LEU A 199 16.46 -9.15 15.53
N ASN A 200 17.20 -9.62 16.52
CA ASN A 200 16.64 -10.24 17.73
C ASN A 200 15.70 -9.28 18.48
N ARG A 201 16.13 -8.02 18.66
CA ARG A 201 15.28 -6.99 19.28
C ARG A 201 14.06 -6.63 18.44
N ALA A 202 14.20 -6.59 17.12
CA ALA A 202 13.11 -6.25 16.21
C ALA A 202 12.05 -7.36 16.14
N LEU A 203 12.47 -8.63 16.17
CA LEU A 203 11.59 -9.81 16.17
C LEU A 203 10.78 -9.96 17.47
N GLU A 204 11.23 -9.38 18.58
CA GLU A 204 10.49 -9.36 19.84
C GLU A 204 9.26 -8.43 19.82
N SER A 205 9.19 -7.52 18.83
CA SER A 205 8.04 -6.65 18.65
C SER A 205 6.83 -7.39 18.04
N SER A 206 5.62 -7.03 18.48
CA SER A 206 4.35 -7.56 17.96
C SER A 206 4.07 -7.15 16.51
N LEU A 207 4.79 -6.15 15.99
CA LEU A 207 4.67 -5.67 14.60
C LEU A 207 5.77 -6.20 13.68
N SER A 208 6.51 -7.23 14.12
CA SER A 208 7.59 -7.81 13.32
C SER A 208 7.02 -8.49 12.06
N PRO A 209 7.59 -8.20 10.86
CA PRO A 209 7.25 -8.93 9.65
C PRO A 209 7.82 -10.36 9.72
N ILE A 210 7.32 -11.25 8.86
CA ILE A 210 7.88 -12.59 8.73
C ILE A 210 9.25 -12.47 8.07
N VAL A 211 10.32 -12.86 8.77
CA VAL A 211 11.68 -12.81 8.25
C VAL A 211 12.07 -14.17 7.69
N ILE A 212 12.51 -14.19 6.43
CA ILE A 212 13.03 -15.39 5.75
C ILE A 212 14.51 -15.16 5.47
N PHE A 213 15.34 -16.02 6.06
CA PHE A 213 16.77 -16.05 5.79
C PHE A 213 17.09 -17.11 4.75
N ALA A 214 17.92 -16.75 3.77
CA ALA A 214 18.51 -17.71 2.86
C ALA A 214 20.04 -17.73 3.03
N THR A 215 20.60 -18.93 2.96
CA THR A 215 22.05 -19.13 3.04
C THR A 215 22.45 -20.34 2.22
N LYS A 216 23.62 -20.24 1.60
CA LYS A 216 24.24 -21.34 0.84
C LYS A 216 25.37 -22.00 1.64
N ARG A 217 25.75 -21.42 2.79
CA ARG A 217 26.89 -21.87 3.61
C ARG A 217 26.42 -22.78 4.74
N GLY A 218 27.17 -23.86 4.96
CA GLY A 218 26.90 -24.85 6.00
C GLY A 218 27.40 -24.42 7.38
N ILE A 219 28.70 -24.41 7.62
CA ILE A 219 29.33 -23.90 8.85
C ILE A 219 30.22 -22.72 8.44
N CYS A 220 30.05 -21.56 9.07
CA CYS A 220 30.91 -20.42 8.84
C CYS A 220 31.04 -19.55 10.09
N THR A 221 32.11 -18.76 10.14
CA THR A 221 32.33 -17.77 11.21
C THR A 221 31.39 -16.59 11.01
N VAL A 222 30.79 -16.11 12.09
CA VAL A 222 30.01 -14.86 12.05
C VAL A 222 30.98 -13.72 11.80
N ARG A 223 30.63 -12.80 10.89
CA ARG A 223 31.51 -11.65 10.59
C ARG A 223 31.79 -10.85 11.84
N GLU A 224 33.00 -10.30 11.90
CA GLU A 224 33.53 -9.52 13.04
C GLU A 224 33.73 -10.32 14.33
N THR A 225 33.60 -11.65 14.29
CA THR A 225 33.86 -12.52 15.44
C THR A 225 34.69 -13.74 15.04
N GLU A 226 35.33 -14.38 16.03
CA GLU A 226 36.01 -15.66 15.84
C GLU A 226 35.07 -16.86 16.10
N MET A 227 33.79 -16.61 16.35
CA MET A 227 32.81 -17.64 16.66
C MET A 227 32.36 -18.36 15.40
N SER A 228 32.61 -19.67 15.35
CA SER A 228 32.07 -20.54 14.29
C SER A 228 30.65 -20.98 14.65
N SER A 229 29.72 -20.81 13.71
CA SER A 229 28.31 -21.16 13.89
C SER A 229 27.72 -21.83 12.64
N PRO A 230 26.67 -22.65 12.77
CA PRO A 230 25.94 -23.12 11.61
C PRO A 230 25.33 -21.94 10.86
N HIS A 231 25.47 -21.94 9.53
CA HIS A 231 24.96 -20.94 8.61
C HIS A 231 25.50 -19.51 8.80
N GLY A 232 26.43 -19.28 9.74
CA GLY A 232 26.93 -17.95 10.08
C GLY A 232 25.94 -17.14 10.90
N ILE A 233 25.04 -17.82 11.63
CA ILE A 233 24.02 -17.20 12.47
C ILE A 233 24.34 -17.53 13.93
N PRO A 234 24.31 -16.56 14.86
CA PRO A 234 24.52 -16.83 16.28
C PRO A 234 23.48 -17.82 16.81
N VAL A 235 23.91 -18.70 17.72
CA VAL A 235 23.08 -19.77 18.30
C VAL A 235 21.78 -19.25 18.91
N ASP A 236 21.81 -18.05 19.50
CA ASP A 236 20.64 -17.40 20.11
C ASP A 236 19.48 -17.17 19.13
N LEU A 237 19.81 -16.82 17.88
CA LEU A 237 18.81 -16.63 16.83
C LEU A 237 18.48 -17.97 16.18
N LEU A 238 19.46 -18.86 16.02
CA LEU A 238 19.28 -20.16 15.38
C LEU A 238 18.23 -21.02 16.12
N ASP A 239 18.21 -20.99 17.45
CA ASP A 239 17.24 -21.72 18.27
C ASP A 239 15.79 -21.20 18.11
N ARG A 240 15.62 -19.97 17.62
CA ARG A 240 14.31 -19.36 17.36
C ARG A 240 13.83 -19.60 15.92
N LEU A 241 14.69 -20.10 15.03
CA LEU A 241 14.39 -20.22 13.60
C LEU A 241 13.90 -21.62 13.22
N ALA A 242 12.92 -21.66 12.31
CA ALA A 242 12.55 -22.88 11.61
C ALA A 242 13.48 -23.08 10.40
N ILE A 243 14.30 -24.13 10.41
CA ILE A 243 15.23 -24.44 9.32
C ILE A 243 14.54 -25.34 8.30
N ILE A 244 14.38 -24.84 7.08
CA ILE A 244 13.89 -25.63 5.93
C ILE A 244 15.11 -26.01 5.09
N ARG A 245 15.36 -27.31 4.95
CA ARG A 245 16.41 -27.82 4.08
C ARG A 245 15.84 -28.09 2.70
N THR A 246 16.52 -27.60 1.67
CA THR A 246 16.21 -27.90 0.28
C THR A 246 17.08 -29.04 -0.21
N GLU A 247 16.51 -29.91 -1.04
CA GLU A 247 17.22 -30.99 -1.70
C GLU A 247 17.55 -30.60 -3.14
N THR A 248 18.52 -31.30 -3.74
CA THR A 248 18.85 -31.11 -5.15
C THR A 248 17.75 -31.70 -6.03
N TYR A 249 17.39 -31.00 -7.10
CA TYR A 249 16.40 -31.50 -8.07
C TYR A 249 16.90 -32.74 -8.81
N ASP A 250 16.00 -33.69 -9.04
CA ASP A 250 16.25 -34.80 -9.95
C ASP A 250 16.32 -34.32 -11.41
N PRO A 251 17.06 -35.02 -12.31
CA PRO A 251 17.17 -34.63 -13.71
C PRO A 251 15.81 -34.49 -14.41
N ALA A 252 14.83 -35.33 -14.04
CA ALA A 252 13.48 -35.26 -14.58
C ALA A 252 12.76 -33.97 -14.20
N ASP A 253 12.93 -33.50 -12.96
CA ASP A 253 12.30 -32.29 -12.46
C ASP A 253 13.03 -31.03 -12.92
N MET A 254 14.35 -31.11 -13.13
CA MET A 254 15.11 -30.04 -13.79
C MET A 254 14.59 -29.75 -15.21
N ILE A 255 14.28 -30.80 -15.98
CA ILE A 255 13.71 -30.65 -17.33
C ILE A 255 12.33 -30.00 -17.27
N LYS A 256 11.48 -30.40 -16.32
CA LYS A 256 10.16 -29.78 -16.12
C LYS A 256 10.30 -28.31 -15.75
N ALA A 257 11.15 -27.97 -14.79
CA ALA A 257 11.40 -26.60 -14.35
C ALA A 257 11.94 -25.72 -15.50
N SER A 258 12.88 -26.25 -16.29
CA SER A 258 13.42 -25.55 -17.46
C SER A 258 12.35 -25.26 -18.51
N ARG A 259 11.40 -26.17 -18.72
CA ARG A 259 10.29 -25.98 -19.67
C ARG A 259 9.31 -24.91 -19.20
N SER A 260 9.03 -24.87 -17.89
CA SER A 260 8.19 -23.82 -17.30
C SER A 260 8.81 -22.42 -17.41
N PHE A 261 10.14 -22.31 -17.53
CA PHE A 261 10.85 -21.03 -17.69
C PHE A 261 10.94 -20.52 -19.14
N GLN A 262 10.67 -21.36 -20.15
CA GLN A 262 10.76 -20.95 -21.56
C GLN A 262 9.79 -19.82 -21.94
N PRO A 263 8.51 -19.83 -21.55
CA PRO A 263 7.58 -18.74 -21.86
C PRO A 263 8.02 -17.38 -21.31
N TRP A 264 8.73 -17.37 -20.18
CA TRP A 264 9.28 -16.14 -19.61
C TRP A 264 10.47 -15.60 -20.42
N ARG A 265 11.34 -16.48 -20.94
CA ARG A 265 12.44 -16.06 -21.83
C ARG A 265 11.94 -15.49 -23.14
N ASP A 266 10.95 -16.14 -23.74
CA ASP A 266 10.44 -15.75 -25.06
C ASP A 266 9.72 -14.39 -25.02
N ASN A 267 9.23 -13.97 -23.85
CA ASN A 267 8.60 -12.66 -23.61
C ASN A 267 9.61 -11.52 -23.31
N GLN A 268 10.92 -11.79 -23.24
CA GLN A 268 11.96 -10.77 -23.01
C GLN A 268 12.72 -10.36 -24.27
N THR A 269 12.46 -11.00 -25.42
CA THR A 269 12.96 -10.63 -26.76
C THR A 269 11.89 -9.91 -27.56
#